data_AF-A0A6I4N001-F1
#
_entry.id   AF-A0A6I4N001-F1
#
_cell.length_a   1.000
_cell.length_b   1.000
_cell.length_c   1.000
_cell.angle_alpha   90.00
_cell.angle_beta   90.00
_cell.angle_gamma   90.00
#
_symmetry.space_group_name_H-M   'P 1'
#
loop_
_entity.id
_entity.type
_entity.pdbx_description
1 polymer ?
#
loop_
_entity_poly.entity_id
_entity_poly.type
_entity_poly.pdbx_seq_one_letter_code
_entity_poly.pdbx_strand_id
1 'polypeptide(L)'
;MHDDLVDHLTRSTPLQRGEALRVIQDVLAYFDETTEEFVRRRHRELQGQGLLNAAIFEQISADLQYRAVAPPELTLRQLRRLIYG
;
A
#
# COMPACT_ATOMS: atom_id res chain seq x y z
N MET A 1 -19.42 -10.15 -0.31
CA MET A 1 -18.41 -11.07 0.23
C MET A 1 -17.51 -10.30 1.20
N HIS A 2 -17.97 -10.06 2.43
CA HIS A 2 -17.16 -9.86 3.66
C HIS A 2 -18.10 -9.95 4.89
N ASP A 3 -19.22 -10.67 4.77
CA ASP A 3 -20.33 -10.57 5.73
C ASP A 3 -19.92 -11.04 7.14
N ASP A 4 -19.10 -12.08 7.26
CA ASP A 4 -18.56 -12.54 8.55
C ASP A 4 -17.68 -11.48 9.23
N LEU A 5 -16.91 -10.72 8.46
CA LEU A 5 -16.04 -9.66 8.98
C LEU A 5 -16.86 -8.42 9.37
N VAL A 6 -17.88 -8.08 8.58
CA VAL A 6 -18.87 -7.04 8.92
C VAL A 6 -19.61 -7.40 10.21
N ASP A 7 -20.04 -8.66 10.36
CA ASP A 7 -20.71 -9.15 11.56
C ASP A 7 -19.78 -9.19 12.78
N HIS A 8 -18.48 -9.42 12.57
CA HIS A 8 -17.49 -9.30 13.62
C HIS A 8 -17.32 -7.84 14.08
N LEU A 9 -17.13 -6.90 13.15
CA LEU A 9 -16.91 -5.48 13.47
C LEU A 9 -18.12 -4.83 14.13
N THR A 10 -19.33 -5.12 13.66
CA THR A 10 -20.57 -4.61 14.26
C THR A 10 -20.80 -5.14 15.68
N ARG A 11 -20.21 -6.29 16.04
CA ARG A 11 -20.25 -6.84 17.41
C ARG A 11 -19.14 -6.31 18.33
N SER A 12 -17.97 -6.00 17.78
CA SER A 12 -16.80 -5.58 18.57
C SER A 12 -16.59 -4.06 18.62
N THR A 13 -17.33 -3.29 17.82
CA THR A 13 -17.23 -1.84 17.70
C THR A 13 -18.63 -1.20 17.64
N PRO A 14 -18.77 0.12 17.87
CA PRO A 14 -20.05 0.81 17.71
C PRO A 14 -20.43 1.10 16.25
N LEU A 15 -19.71 0.55 15.26
CA LEU A 15 -19.97 0.78 13.84
C LEU A 15 -21.29 0.12 13.40
N GLN A 16 -22.09 0.86 12.62
CA GLN A 16 -23.22 0.28 11.91
C GLN A 16 -22.74 -0.57 10.74
N ARG A 17 -23.60 -1.48 10.25
CA ARG A 17 -23.25 -2.41 9.15
C ARG A 17 -22.69 -1.68 7.92
N GLY A 18 -23.29 -0.55 7.54
CA GLY A 18 -22.83 0.25 6.40
C GLY A 18 -21.47 0.90 6.62
N GLU A 19 -21.19 1.37 7.85
CA GLU A 19 -19.90 1.97 8.21
C GLU A 19 -18.80 0.91 8.25
N ALA A 20 -19.07 -0.25 8.85
CA ALA A 20 -18.16 -1.39 8.86
C ALA A 20 -17.81 -1.85 7.43
N LEU A 21 -18.80 -1.93 6.54
CA LEU A 21 -18.57 -2.28 5.14
C LEU A 21 -17.67 -1.25 4.44
N ARG A 22 -17.89 0.05 4.68
CA ARG A 22 -17.08 1.12 4.10
C ARG A 22 -15.64 1.08 4.60
N VAL A 23 -15.42 0.90 5.90
CA VAL A 23 -14.08 0.74 6.47
C VAL A 23 -13.37 -0.47 5.86
N ILE A 24 -14.06 -1.61 5.73
CA ILE A 24 -13.49 -2.80 5.10
C ILE A 24 -13.10 -2.49 3.65
N GLN A 25 -13.96 -1.83 2.87
CA GLN A 25 -13.65 -1.45 1.50
C GLN A 25 -12.47 -0.48 1.42
N ASP A 26 -12.40 0.51 2.30
CA ASP A 26 -11.30 1.48 2.34
C ASP A 26 -9.97 0.81 2.71
N VAL A 27 -9.99 -0.11 3.69
CA VAL A 27 -8.82 -0.90 4.11
C VAL A 27 -8.38 -1.86 3.02
N LEU A 28 -9.32 -2.55 2.37
CA LEU A 28 -9.01 -3.45 1.26
C LEU A 28 -8.49 -2.66 0.07
N ALA A 29 -9.10 -1.54 -0.31
CA ALA A 29 -8.60 -0.67 -1.37
C ALA A 29 -7.20 -0.12 -1.05
N TYR A 30 -6.92 0.17 0.22
CA TYR A 30 -5.58 0.54 0.66
C TYR A 30 -4.57 -0.60 0.49
N PHE A 31 -4.98 -1.86 0.66
CA PHE A 31 -4.12 -3.03 0.47
C PHE A 31 -4.17 -3.65 -0.94
N ASP A 32 -5.11 -3.26 -1.78
CA ASP A 32 -5.25 -3.72 -3.18
C ASP A 32 -4.22 -3.03 -4.09
N GLU A 33 -3.57 -1.96 -3.62
CA GLU A 33 -2.41 -1.37 -4.29
C GLU A 33 -1.31 -2.44 -4.41
N THR A 34 -1.04 -2.87 -5.62
CA THR A 34 0.06 -3.80 -5.89
C THR A 34 1.39 -3.16 -5.52
N THR A 35 2.40 -3.97 -5.26
CA THR A 35 3.77 -3.48 -5.02
C THR A 35 4.27 -2.59 -6.15
N GLU A 36 3.91 -2.89 -7.40
CA GLU A 36 4.25 -2.08 -8.56
C GLU A 36 3.55 -0.72 -8.55
N GLU A 37 2.25 -0.68 -8.27
CA GLU A 37 1.48 0.57 -8.18
C GLU A 37 2.00 1.48 -7.07
N PHE A 38 2.28 0.91 -5.89
CA PHE A 38 2.89 1.62 -4.77
C PHE A 38 4.23 2.24 -5.18
N VAL A 39 5.14 1.43 -5.75
CA VAL A 39 6.47 1.88 -6.16
C VAL A 39 6.37 3.02 -7.20
N ARG A 40 5.44 2.91 -8.17
CA ARG A 40 5.21 3.95 -9.19
C ARG A 40 4.62 5.23 -8.64
N ARG A 41 3.66 5.14 -7.73
CA ARG A 41 3.05 6.32 -7.08
C ARG A 41 4.09 7.03 -6.22
N ARG A 42 4.78 6.29 -5.35
CA ARG A 42 5.77 6.85 -4.42
C ARG A 42 6.98 7.45 -5.14
N HIS A 43 7.44 6.83 -6.22
CA HIS A 43 8.52 7.38 -7.07
C HIS A 43 8.12 8.75 -7.64
N ARG A 44 6.91 8.88 -8.18
CA ARG A 44 6.40 10.16 -8.70
C ARG A 44 6.28 11.23 -7.63
N GLU A 45 5.78 10.88 -6.44
CA GLU A 45 5.67 11.81 -5.31
C GLU A 45 7.04 12.36 -4.90
N LEU A 46 8.03 11.50 -4.71
CA LEU A 46 9.38 11.89 -4.30
C LEU A 46 10.13 12.63 -5.42
N GLN A 47 9.90 12.26 -6.68
CA GLN A 47 10.42 13.00 -7.82
C GLN A 47 9.84 14.42 -7.89
N GLY A 48 8.54 14.58 -7.61
CA GLY A 48 7.89 15.89 -7.52
C GLY A 48 8.44 16.78 -6.39
N GLN A 49 9.04 16.18 -5.36
CA GLN A 49 9.75 16.87 -4.28
C GLN A 49 11.21 17.21 -4.64
N GLY A 50 11.69 16.84 -5.83
CA GLY A 50 13.04 17.14 -6.31
C GLY A 50 14.13 16.19 -5.80
N LEU A 51 13.78 15.03 -5.25
CA LEU A 51 14.77 14.05 -4.79
C LEU A 51 15.52 13.41 -5.96
N LEU A 52 16.80 13.10 -5.75
CA LEU A 52 17.61 12.34 -6.71
C LEU A 52 17.17 10.88 -6.74
N ASN A 53 17.19 10.25 -7.92
CA ASN A 53 16.75 8.86 -8.12
C ASN A 53 17.36 7.86 -7.11
N ALA A 54 18.65 8.00 -6.78
CA ALA A 54 19.29 7.13 -5.80
C ALA A 54 18.61 7.21 -4.43
N ALA A 55 18.35 8.43 -3.94
CA ALA A 55 17.65 8.66 -2.68
C ALA A 55 16.19 8.18 -2.72
N ILE A 56 15.52 8.32 -3.88
CA ILE A 56 14.15 7.83 -4.07
C ILE A 56 14.10 6.30 -3.91
N PHE A 57 15.00 5.55 -4.55
CA PHE A 57 14.97 4.10 -4.47
C PHE A 57 15.33 3.57 -3.08
N GLU A 58 16.27 4.21 -2.37
CA GLU A 58 16.56 3.90 -0.97
C GLU A 58 15.33 4.13 -0.07
N GLN A 59 14.65 5.28 -0.22
CA GLN A 59 13.45 5.59 0.54
C GLN A 59 12.31 4.61 0.25
N ILE A 60 12.07 4.27 -1.03
CA ILE A 60 11.06 3.29 -1.42
C ILE A 60 11.37 1.92 -0.82
N SER A 61 12.64 1.51 -0.80
CA SER A 61 13.03 0.23 -0.19
C SER A 61 12.71 0.20 1.31
N ALA A 62 12.95 1.31 2.02
CA ALA A 62 12.58 1.45 3.43
C ALA A 62 11.06 1.45 3.62
N ASP A 63 10.30 2.21 2.80
CA ASP A 63 8.84 2.30 2.89
C ASP A 63 8.16 0.93 2.67
N LEU A 64 8.72 0.08 1.78
CA LEU A 64 8.20 -1.27 1.51
C LEU A 64 8.23 -2.21 2.71
N GLN A 65 9.16 -2.01 3.66
CA GLN A 65 9.24 -2.83 4.88
C GLN A 65 8.06 -2.61 5.85
N TYR A 66 7.38 -1.47 5.73
CA TYR A 66 6.27 -1.09 6.61
C TYR A 66 4.89 -1.35 6.00
N ARG A 67 4.82 -1.93 4.80
CA ARG A 67 3.53 -2.30 4.18
C ARG A 67 2.93 -3.50 4.91
N ALA A 68 1.63 -3.46 5.19
CA ALA A 68 0.98 -4.58 5.92
C ALA A 68 0.96 -5.87 5.09
N VAL A 69 1.04 -5.78 3.76
CA VAL A 69 1.42 -6.89 2.88
C VAL A 69 2.77 -6.54 2.27
N ALA A 70 3.85 -6.83 3.02
CA ALA A 70 5.20 -6.60 2.56
C ALA A 70 5.49 -7.52 1.36
N PRO A 71 5.95 -6.98 0.21
CA PRO A 71 6.48 -7.83 -0.84
C PRO A 71 7.74 -8.58 -0.36
N PRO A 72 8.16 -9.64 -1.07
CA PRO A 72 9.51 -10.15 -0.91
C PRO A 72 10.53 -9.01 -1.08
N GLU A 73 11.66 -9.08 -0.36
CA GLU A 73 12.69 -8.04 -0.42
C GLU A 73 13.12 -7.79 -1.87
N LEU A 74 12.90 -6.57 -2.34
CA LEU A 74 13.24 -6.15 -3.70
C LEU A 74 14.61 -5.46 -3.68
N THR A 75 15.52 -5.97 -4.49
CA THR A 75 16.78 -5.28 -4.79
C THR A 75 16.52 -3.96 -5.52
N LEU A 76 17.44 -2.99 -5.40
CA LEU A 76 17.39 -1.73 -6.17
C LEU A 76 17.22 -1.96 -7.68
N ARG A 77 17.80 -3.04 -8.21
CA ARG A 77 17.64 -3.41 -9.63
C ARG A 77 16.19 -3.81 -9.96
N GLN A 78 15.54 -4.57 -9.09
CA GLN A 78 14.13 -4.94 -9.27
C GLN A 78 13.23 -3.72 -9.16
N LEU A 79 13.47 -2.82 -8.19
CA LEU A 79 12.72 -1.56 -8.05
C LEU A 79 12.83 -0.68 -9.30
N ARG A 80 14.05 -0.53 -9.84
CA ARG A 80 14.26 0.21 -11.10
C ARG A 80 13.49 -0.39 -12.27
N ARG A 81 13.36 -1.72 -12.32
CA ARG A 81 12.60 -2.41 -13.39
C ARG A 81 11.09 -2.18 -13.26
N LEU A 82 10.54 -2.01 -12.05
CA LEU A 82 9.12 -1.67 -11.88
C LEU A 82 8.76 -0.27 -12.41
N ILE A 83 9.74 0.63 -12.47
CA ILE A 83 9.58 2.00 -12.97
C ILE A 83 9.93 2.13 -14.46
N TYR A 84 11.04 1.53 -14.90
CA TYR A 84 11.61 1.76 -16.23
C TYR A 84 11.59 0.55 -17.15
N GLY A 85 11.24 -0.63 -16.62
CA GLY A 85 11.32 -1.91 -17.32
C GLY A 85 10.02 -2.33 -17.99
#